data_AF-A0A6A4IXU0-F1
#
_entry.id   AF-A0A6A4IXU0-F1
#
_cell.length_a   1.000
_cell.length_b   1.000
_cell.length_c   1.000
_cell.angle_alpha   90.00
_cell.angle_beta   90.00
_cell.angle_gamma   90.00
#
_symmetry.space_group_name_H-M   'P 1'
#
loop_
_entity.id
_entity.type
_entity.pdbx_description
1 polymer ?
#
loop_
_entity_poly.entity_id
_entity_poly.type
_entity_poly.pdbx_seq_one_letter_code
_entity_poly.pdbx_strand_id
1 'polypeptide(L)'
;MRFHPDRQDGNRDQFEKITNAYKVLGDHVSRGLYDRGAFQQSTTTNQRNYYAQSSPQMRRPDVPSGKTPIYDFDMWSRLHYGRTMERRTTAKAKYQEKMNKDSFAKSEAKKENVTFSVLALLLLTGVISYSYNSMFDNFDRTQSSKKQ
;
A
#
# COMPACT_ATOMS: atom_id res chain seq x y z
N MET A 1 -46.61 -16.19 -6.48
CA MET A 1 -45.67 -16.42 -7.59
C MET A 1 -46.44 -16.34 -8.90
N ARG A 2 -46.09 -15.42 -9.81
CA ARG A 2 -46.86 -15.20 -11.05
C ARG A 2 -46.81 -16.41 -12.00
N PHE A 3 -45.65 -17.03 -12.17
CA PHE A 3 -45.45 -18.09 -13.17
C PHE A 3 -45.63 -19.53 -12.64
N HIS A 4 -46.31 -19.72 -11.52
CA HIS A 4 -46.44 -21.06 -10.92
C HIS A 4 -47.13 -22.05 -11.88
N PRO A 5 -46.67 -23.31 -12.00
CA PRO A 5 -47.24 -24.28 -12.94
C PRO A 5 -48.72 -24.59 -12.67
N ASP A 6 -49.17 -24.51 -11.41
CA ASP A 6 -50.58 -24.76 -11.04
C ASP A 6 -51.52 -23.56 -11.32
N ARG A 7 -51.00 -22.47 -11.88
CA ARG A 7 -51.79 -21.29 -12.24
C ARG A 7 -52.18 -21.33 -13.71
N GLN A 8 -53.39 -20.85 -14.02
CA GLN A 8 -53.90 -20.81 -15.39
C GLN A 8 -53.11 -19.84 -16.30
N ASP A 9 -52.50 -18.80 -15.71
CA ASP A 9 -51.55 -17.87 -16.33
C ASP A 9 -50.08 -18.28 -16.14
N GLY A 10 -49.85 -19.50 -15.64
CA GLY A 10 -48.54 -20.05 -15.34
C GLY A 10 -47.74 -20.36 -16.61
N ASN A 11 -46.42 -20.15 -16.52
CA ASN A 11 -45.48 -20.54 -17.56
C ASN A 11 -44.34 -21.34 -16.94
N ARG A 12 -44.30 -22.64 -17.22
CA ARG A 12 -43.33 -23.59 -16.64
C ARG A 12 -41.89 -23.19 -16.94
N ASP A 13 -41.60 -22.77 -18.18
CA ASP A 13 -40.25 -22.41 -18.60
C ASP A 13 -39.75 -21.17 -17.85
N GLN A 14 -40.63 -20.19 -17.64
CA GLN A 14 -40.30 -18.99 -16.88
C GLN A 14 -40.13 -19.31 -15.40
N PHE A 15 -40.95 -20.20 -14.85
CA PHE A 15 -40.80 -20.69 -13.48
C PHE A 15 -39.46 -21.40 -13.27
N GLU A 16 -39.07 -22.29 -14.18
CA GLU A 16 -37.79 -22.99 -14.14
C GLU A 16 -36.61 -22.03 -14.22
N LYS A 17 -36.65 -21.05 -15.14
CA LYS A 17 -35.62 -20.01 -15.27
C LYS A 17 -35.46 -19.20 -13.99
N ILE A 18 -36.57 -18.73 -13.43
CA ILE A 18 -36.55 -17.92 -12.20
C ILE A 18 -36.04 -18.78 -11.03
N THR A 19 -36.54 -20.00 -10.87
CA THR A 19 -36.11 -20.91 -9.80
C THR A 19 -34.61 -21.21 -9.88
N ASN A 20 -34.08 -21.44 -11.08
CA ASN A 20 -32.65 -21.66 -11.29
C ASN A 20 -31.84 -20.39 -10.99
N ALA A 21 -32.29 -19.22 -11.40
CA ALA A 21 -31.64 -17.95 -11.07
C ALA A 21 -31.56 -17.74 -9.55
N TYR A 22 -32.65 -18.02 -8.81
CA TYR A 22 -32.66 -17.95 -7.36
C TYR A 22 -31.69 -18.93 -6.70
N LYS A 23 -31.55 -20.15 -7.24
CA LYS A 23 -30.55 -21.12 -6.75
C LYS A 23 -29.12 -20.62 -6.95
N VAL A 24 -28.81 -20.00 -8.10
CA VAL A 24 -27.46 -19.51 -8.41
C VAL A 24 -27.13 -18.24 -7.63
N LEU A 25 -28.06 -17.31 -7.52
CA LEU A 25 -27.83 -16.01 -6.86
C LEU A 25 -28.01 -16.06 -5.34
N GLY A 26 -28.65 -17.11 -4.81
CA GLY A 26 -28.90 -17.28 -3.38
C GLY A 26 -27.67 -17.67 -2.56
N ASP A 27 -26.68 -18.34 -3.16
CA ASP A 27 -25.39 -18.62 -2.53
C ASP A 27 -24.32 -17.63 -3.04
N HIS A 28 -23.58 -17.03 -2.11
CA HIS A 28 -22.54 -16.06 -2.40
C HIS A 28 -21.42 -16.66 -3.26
N VAL A 29 -21.14 -17.95 -3.11
CA VAL A 29 -20.08 -18.62 -3.88
C VAL A 29 -20.52 -18.88 -5.32
N SER A 30 -21.72 -19.42 -5.53
CA SER A 30 -22.27 -19.64 -6.87
C SER A 30 -22.48 -18.33 -7.63
N ARG A 31 -22.92 -17.27 -6.95
CA ARG A 31 -22.99 -15.93 -7.54
C ARG A 31 -21.62 -15.44 -8.01
N GLY A 32 -20.59 -15.59 -7.18
CA GLY A 32 -19.23 -15.21 -7.53
C GLY A 32 -18.66 -15.98 -8.74
N LEU A 33 -19.05 -17.24 -8.93
CA LEU A 33 -18.68 -18.03 -10.11
C LEU A 33 -19.45 -17.59 -11.37
N TYR A 34 -20.73 -17.26 -11.21
CA TYR A 34 -21.58 -16.75 -12.30
C TYR A 34 -21.08 -15.40 -12.82
N ASP A 35 -20.79 -14.46 -11.92
CA ASP A 35 -20.26 -13.13 -12.27
C ASP A 35 -18.90 -13.20 -12.99
N ARG A 36 -18.13 -14.27 -12.77
CA ARG A 36 -16.82 -14.52 -13.41
C ARG A 36 -16.91 -15.32 -14.72
N GLY A 37 -18.10 -15.76 -15.12
CA GLY A 37 -18.29 -16.63 -16.29
C GLY A 37 -17.75 -18.07 -16.12
N ALA A 38 -17.41 -18.48 -14.89
CA ALA A 38 -16.91 -19.81 -14.56
C ALA A 38 -18.02 -20.77 -14.08
N PHE A 39 -19.28 -20.36 -14.18
CA PHE A 39 -20.42 -21.14 -13.74
C PHE A 39 -20.84 -22.15 -14.82
N GLN A 40 -20.55 -23.43 -14.59
CA GLN A 40 -21.06 -24.52 -15.42
C GLN A 40 -22.41 -25.01 -14.85
N GLN A 41 -23.47 -24.84 -15.64
CA GLN A 41 -24.81 -25.32 -15.30
C GLN A 41 -24.87 -26.84 -15.45
N SER A 42 -24.46 -27.59 -14.43
CA SER A 42 -24.60 -29.04 -14.41
C SER A 42 -26.08 -29.40 -14.21
N THR A 43 -26.74 -29.90 -15.27
CA THR A 43 -28.15 -30.32 -15.28
C THR A 43 -28.40 -31.70 -14.67
N THR A 44 -27.43 -32.28 -13.97
CA THR A 44 -27.60 -33.59 -13.34
C THR A 44 -27.95 -33.44 -11.88
N THR A 45 -29.09 -34.03 -11.51
CA THR A 45 -29.52 -34.34 -10.14
C THR A 45 -28.56 -35.36 -9.52
N ASN A 46 -27.28 -34.99 -9.39
CA ASN A 46 -26.32 -35.72 -8.60
C ASN A 46 -25.58 -34.73 -7.74
N GLN A 47 -25.67 -34.99 -6.44
CA GLN A 47 -25.20 -34.16 -5.38
C GLN A 47 -23.73 -33.74 -5.59
N ARG A 48 -23.49 -32.44 -5.44
CA ARG A 48 -22.30 -31.86 -4.80
C ARG A 48 -20.96 -32.55 -5.15
N ASN A 49 -20.42 -32.34 -6.35
CA ASN A 49 -19.02 -32.71 -6.62
C ASN A 49 -18.29 -31.76 -7.58
N TYR A 50 -18.65 -30.47 -7.63
CA TYR A 50 -17.86 -29.45 -8.36
C TYR A 50 -16.66 -28.90 -7.56
N TYR A 51 -16.41 -29.43 -6.36
CA TYR A 51 -15.17 -29.21 -5.60
C TYR A 51 -14.26 -30.44 -5.56
N ALA A 52 -14.58 -31.50 -6.31
CA ALA A 52 -13.84 -32.77 -6.28
C ALA A 52 -12.63 -32.80 -7.22
N GLN A 53 -11.94 -31.68 -7.41
CA GLN A 53 -10.69 -31.64 -8.17
C GLN A 53 -9.63 -30.73 -7.55
N SER A 54 -9.57 -30.68 -6.21
CA SER A 54 -8.35 -30.37 -5.43
C SER A 54 -8.62 -30.44 -3.93
N SER A 55 -9.28 -31.50 -3.44
CA SER A 55 -9.33 -31.76 -2.01
C SER A 55 -8.56 -33.05 -1.75
N PRO A 56 -7.32 -33.00 -1.24
CA PRO A 56 -6.70 -34.22 -0.74
C PRO A 56 -7.66 -34.75 0.33
N GLN A 57 -8.07 -36.01 0.18
CA GLN A 57 -8.96 -36.70 1.11
C GLN A 57 -8.65 -36.25 2.54
N MET A 58 -9.53 -35.43 3.12
CA MET A 58 -9.51 -35.14 4.55
C MET A 58 -9.85 -36.45 5.25
N ARG A 59 -8.83 -37.28 5.44
CA ARG A 59 -8.83 -38.33 6.44
C ARG A 59 -9.23 -37.63 7.74
N ARG A 60 -10.24 -38.18 8.42
CA ARG A 60 -10.52 -37.81 9.81
C ARG A 60 -9.18 -37.79 10.54
N PRO A 61 -8.85 -36.75 11.34
CA PRO A 61 -7.59 -36.75 12.06
C PRO A 61 -7.52 -38.03 12.89
N ASP A 62 -6.58 -38.91 12.57
CA ASP A 62 -6.28 -40.07 13.40
C ASP A 62 -5.96 -39.53 14.80
N VAL A 63 -6.52 -40.18 15.81
CA VAL A 63 -6.26 -39.87 17.23
C VAL A 63 -4.74 -39.75 17.40
N PRO A 64 -4.20 -38.65 17.97
CA PRO A 64 -2.79 -38.32 17.85
C PRO A 64 -1.91 -39.36 18.54
N SER A 65 -1.48 -40.36 17.78
CA SER A 65 -0.52 -41.38 18.18
C SER A 65 0.90 -40.81 18.02
N GLY A 66 1.24 -39.78 18.79
CA GLY A 66 2.60 -39.29 19.10
C GLY A 66 3.58 -38.95 17.95
N LYS A 67 3.23 -39.20 16.68
CA LYS A 67 4.12 -39.14 15.51
C LYS A 67 3.48 -38.37 14.35
N THR A 68 2.60 -37.41 14.64
CA THR A 68 2.09 -36.52 13.59
C THR A 68 3.17 -35.53 13.19
N PRO A 69 3.38 -35.26 11.89
CA PRO A 69 4.28 -34.20 11.44
C PRO A 69 3.84 -32.89 12.11
N ILE A 70 4.78 -32.23 12.77
CA ILE A 70 4.55 -30.97 13.47
C ILE A 70 3.97 -29.97 12.45
N TYR A 71 2.79 -29.43 12.76
CA TYR A 71 2.13 -28.48 11.88
C TYR A 71 2.94 -27.18 11.82
N ASP A 72 3.33 -26.77 10.61
CA ASP A 72 4.05 -25.53 10.38
C ASP A 72 3.08 -24.34 10.36
N PHE A 73 2.88 -23.76 11.55
CA PHE A 73 2.07 -22.56 11.73
C PHE A 73 2.64 -21.34 10.99
N ASP A 74 3.96 -21.28 10.79
CA ASP A 74 4.61 -20.19 10.06
C ASP A 74 4.27 -20.26 8.57
N MET A 75 4.23 -21.47 8.00
CA MET A 75 3.82 -21.67 6.60
C MET A 75 2.35 -21.26 6.39
N TRP A 76 1.44 -21.69 7.26
CA TRP A 76 0.02 -21.31 7.16
C TRP A 76 -0.19 -19.81 7.32
N SER A 77 0.46 -19.19 8.32
CA SER A 77 0.32 -17.75 8.57
C SER A 77 0.87 -16.92 7.41
N ARG A 78 1.99 -17.34 6.79
CA ARG A 78 2.53 -16.72 5.57
C ARG A 78 1.59 -16.88 4.37
N LEU A 79 1.01 -18.06 4.15
CA LEU A 79 0.05 -18.28 3.06
C LEU A 79 -1.20 -17.41 3.21
N HIS A 80 -1.70 -17.23 4.44
CA HIS A 80 -2.95 -16.53 4.69
C HIS A 80 -2.78 -15.01 4.86
N TYR A 81 -1.73 -14.56 5.54
CA TYR A 81 -1.50 -13.15 5.86
C TYR A 81 -0.32 -12.52 5.11
N GLY A 82 0.45 -13.31 4.36
CA GLY A 82 1.66 -12.85 3.67
C GLY A 82 1.38 -11.67 2.74
N ARG A 83 0.29 -11.71 1.95
CA ARG A 83 -0.08 -10.60 1.06
C ARG A 83 -0.38 -9.30 1.80
N THR A 84 -1.01 -9.38 2.98
CA THR A 84 -1.31 -8.20 3.79
C THR A 84 -0.04 -7.66 4.45
N MET A 85 0.83 -8.54 4.94
CA MET A 85 2.13 -8.16 5.49
C MET A 85 3.03 -7.53 4.44
N GLU A 86 3.12 -8.12 3.24
CA GLU A 86 3.92 -7.61 2.12
C GLU A 86 3.46 -6.22 1.67
N ARG A 87 2.15 -5.98 1.58
CA ARG A 87 1.62 -4.64 1.27
C ARG A 87 2.02 -3.61 2.33
N ARG A 88 1.99 -3.99 3.61
CA ARG A 88 2.40 -3.09 4.70
C ARG A 88 3.90 -2.84 4.69
N THR A 89 4.72 -3.86 4.49
CA THR A 89 6.19 -3.71 4.46
C THR A 89 6.62 -2.85 3.27
N THR A 90 6.08 -3.10 2.08
CA THR A 90 6.37 -2.31 0.88
C THR A 90 5.90 -0.86 0.99
N ALA A 91 4.69 -0.62 1.53
CA ALA A 91 4.20 0.73 1.78
C ALA A 91 5.07 1.48 2.79
N LYS A 92 5.47 0.80 3.88
CA LYS A 92 6.37 1.37 4.90
C LYS A 92 7.74 1.72 4.30
N ALA A 93 8.31 0.83 3.49
CA ALA A 93 9.59 1.07 2.83
C ALA A 93 9.54 2.30 1.92
N LYS A 94 8.51 2.41 1.08
CA LYS A 94 8.30 3.59 0.20
C LYS A 94 8.13 4.89 1.00
N TYR A 95 7.38 4.84 2.09
CA TYR A 95 7.19 6.00 2.96
C TYR A 95 8.50 6.45 3.60
N GLN A 96 9.29 5.49 4.12
CA GLN A 96 10.61 5.78 4.70
C GLN A 96 11.58 6.36 3.67
N GLU A 97 11.62 5.82 2.46
CA GLU A 97 12.45 6.36 1.38
C GLU A 97 12.10 7.81 1.07
N LYS A 98 10.79 8.12 0.97
CA LYS A 98 10.32 9.50 0.75
C LYS A 98 10.69 10.42 1.91
N MET A 99 10.48 10.00 3.15
CA MET A 99 10.87 10.80 4.33
C MET A 99 12.37 11.07 4.38
N ASN A 100 13.19 10.08 4.03
CA ASN A 100 14.64 10.23 4.01
C ASN A 100 15.08 11.20 2.91
N LYS A 101 14.48 11.12 1.72
CA LYS A 101 14.71 12.08 0.62
C LYS A 101 14.28 13.51 1.00
N ASP A 102 13.09 13.66 1.58
CA ASP A 102 12.57 14.96 1.99
C ASP A 102 13.41 15.59 3.12
N SER A 103 13.85 14.78 4.09
CA SER A 103 14.71 15.26 5.18
C SER A 103 16.12 15.59 4.70
N PHE A 104 16.68 14.80 3.79
CA PHE A 104 17.96 15.09 3.15
C PHE A 104 17.89 16.40 2.35
N ALA A 105 16.91 16.57 1.47
CA ALA A 105 16.72 17.80 0.68
C ALA A 105 16.52 19.04 1.56
N LYS A 106 15.71 18.92 2.63
CA LYS A 106 15.55 20.02 3.61
C LYS A 106 16.85 20.33 4.35
N SER A 107 17.67 19.32 4.63
CA SER A 107 18.95 19.52 5.30
C SER A 107 19.99 20.19 4.39
N GLU A 108 20.00 19.86 3.10
CA GLU A 108 20.87 20.49 2.10
C GLU A 108 20.49 21.96 1.90
N ALA A 109 19.20 22.27 1.69
CA ALA A 109 18.73 23.64 1.57
C ALA A 109 19.06 24.49 2.80
N LYS A 110 18.98 23.92 4.01
CA LYS A 110 19.39 24.60 5.24
C LYS A 110 20.89 24.85 5.28
N LYS A 111 21.73 23.89 4.86
CA LYS A 111 23.19 24.05 4.82
C LYS A 111 23.59 25.15 3.85
N GLU A 112 23.01 25.19 2.65
CA GLU A 112 23.27 26.25 1.67
C GLU A 112 22.98 27.64 2.26
N ASN A 113 21.80 27.82 2.86
CA ASN A 113 21.44 29.09 3.49
C ASN A 113 22.41 29.51 4.60
N VAL A 114 22.85 28.56 5.44
CA VAL A 114 23.84 28.84 6.50
C VAL A 114 25.20 29.22 5.89
N THR A 115 25.66 28.52 4.85
CA THR A 115 26.94 28.84 4.20
C THR A 115 26.92 30.23 3.56
N PHE A 116 25.85 30.61 2.87
CA PHE A 116 25.71 31.95 2.30
C PHE A 116 25.65 33.03 3.38
N SER A 117 24.96 32.78 4.51
CA SER A 117 24.91 33.71 5.63
C SER A 117 26.30 33.94 6.26
N VAL A 118 27.09 32.88 6.44
CA VAL A 118 28.47 32.99 6.96
C VAL A 118 29.36 33.76 5.99
N LEU A 119 29.29 33.47 4.68
CA LEU A 119 30.05 34.20 3.67
C LEU A 119 29.66 35.69 3.62
N ALA A 120 28.37 36.01 3.71
CA ALA A 120 27.89 37.39 3.74
C ALA A 120 28.41 38.15 4.97
N LEU A 121 28.44 37.51 6.14
CA LEU A 121 28.99 38.11 7.37
C LEU A 121 30.51 38.33 7.26
N LEU A 122 31.25 37.40 6.67
CA LEU A 122 32.69 37.55 6.42
C LEU A 122 32.98 38.70 5.44
N LEU A 123 32.19 38.83 4.37
CA LEU A 123 32.32 39.95 3.44
C LEU A 123 31.97 41.27 4.11
N LEU A 124 30.89 41.33 4.88
CA LEU A 124 30.46 42.53 5.59
C LEU A 124 31.55 42.99 6.58
N THR A 125 32.10 42.08 7.38
CA THR A 125 33.18 42.40 8.33
C THR A 125 34.46 42.83 7.61
N GLY A 126 34.79 42.24 6.47
CA GLY A 126 35.89 42.67 5.60
C GLY A 126 35.70 44.09 5.06
N VAL A 127 34.52 44.41 4.52
CA VAL A 127 34.18 45.75 4.01
C VAL A 127 34.23 46.79 5.12
N ILE A 128 33.66 46.47 6.29
CA ILE A 128 33.71 47.36 7.46
C ILE A 128 35.17 47.61 7.86
N SER A 129 35.99 46.58 7.97
CA SER A 129 37.41 46.71 8.32
C SER A 129 38.19 47.53 7.28
N TYR A 130 37.93 47.32 6.00
CA TYR A 130 38.54 48.12 4.93
C TYR A 130 38.11 49.60 5.01
N SER A 131 36.82 49.86 5.26
CA SER A 131 36.30 51.23 5.42
C SER A 131 36.90 51.95 6.64
N TYR A 132 37.09 51.25 7.77
CA TYR A 132 37.76 51.81 8.94
C TYR A 132 39.22 52.16 8.66
N ASN A 133 39.98 51.27 8.03
CA ASN A 133 41.38 51.53 7.70
C ASN A 133 41.51 52.71 6.73
N SER A 134 40.72 52.73 5.65
CA SER A 134 40.73 53.84 4.69
C SER A 134 40.29 55.18 5.31
N MET A 135 39.33 55.19 6.24
CA MET A 135 38.95 56.40 6.97
C MET A 135 40.08 56.89 7.88
N PHE A 136 40.77 55.97 8.56
CA PHE A 136 41.91 56.29 9.42
C PHE A 136 43.08 56.87 8.62
N ASP A 137 43.46 56.22 7.52
CA ASP A 137 44.51 56.72 6.61
C ASP A 137 44.21 58.13 6.08
N ASN A 138 42.95 58.41 5.76
CA ASN A 138 42.51 59.73 5.31
C ASN A 138 42.58 60.78 6.44
N PHE A 139 42.27 60.40 7.68
CA PHE A 139 42.37 61.28 8.85
C PHE A 139 43.82 61.72 9.11
N ASP A 140 44.77 60.78 9.10
CA ASP A 140 46.19 61.06 9.31
C ASP A 140 46.76 62.02 8.24
N ARG A 141 46.37 61.83 6.97
CA ARG A 141 46.75 62.74 5.86
C ARG A 141 46.26 64.17 6.09
N THR A 142 45.02 64.34 6.58
CA THR A 142 44.46 65.68 6.81
C THR A 142 45.15 66.42 7.97
N GLN A 143 45.60 65.70 9.01
CA GLN A 143 46.32 66.29 10.14
C GLN A 143 47.75 66.68 9.76
N SER A 144 48.43 65.88 8.93
CA SER A 144 49.76 66.22 8.42
C SER A 144 49.74 67.48 7.54
N SER A 145 48.70 67.68 6.72
CA SER A 145 48.58 68.86 5.85
C SER A 145 48.29 70.16 6.61
N LYS A 146 47.72 70.11 7.82
CA LYS A 146 47.46 71.30 8.66
C LYS A 146 48.67 71.75 9.48
N LYS A 147 49.73 70.94 9.55
CA LYS A 147 50.96 71.22 10.32
C LYS A 147 52.11 71.83 9.49
N GLN A 148 51.95 71.93 8.17
CA GLN A 148 52.83 72.68 7.27
C GLN A 148 52.23 74.05 6.98
#